data_AF-A0A483CSP8-F1
#
_entry.id   AF-A0A483CSP8-F1
#
_cell.length_a   1.000
_cell.length_b   1.000
_cell.length_c   1.000
_cell.angle_alpha   90.00
_cell.angle_beta   90.00
_cell.angle_gamma   90.00
#
_symmetry.space_group_name_H-M   'P 1'
#
loop_
_entity.id
_entity.type
_entity.pdbx_description
1 polymer ?
#
loop_
_entity_poly.entity_id
_entity_poly.type
_entity_poly.pdbx_seq_one_letter_code
_entity_poly.pdbx_strand_id
1 'polypeptide(L)'
;MDGMIRSGIGGGTLTLQIPIFYKLFVSMLFVAVIPIVLIGIMAAGDTGGIVSAIGLPATIFLLTLTTLSIVVMWSFFLASSITSPITRLSEVARSVSMGDLRNAEVSVMTNDEIGDLASSFNRMINSYKILDALAREDGE
;
A
#
# COMPACT_ATOMS: atom_id res chain seq x y z
N MET A 1 27.68 38.29 -30.21
CA MET A 1 28.47 37.14 -29.75
C MET A 1 28.53 37.20 -28.24
N ASP A 2 27.58 36.59 -27.55
CA ASP A 2 27.92 35.93 -26.29
C ASP A 2 26.91 34.80 -26.09
N GLY A 3 27.45 33.60 -26.09
CA GLY A 3 26.69 32.37 -26.13
C GLY A 3 26.50 31.79 -24.74
N MET A 4 25.40 31.06 -24.64
CA MET A 4 25.38 29.73 -24.03
C MET A 4 25.43 29.60 -22.50
N ILE A 5 24.30 29.04 -22.02
CA ILE A 5 24.19 27.98 -21.02
C ILE A 5 24.28 28.44 -19.56
N ARG A 6 23.09 28.64 -18.98
CA ARG A 6 22.83 28.18 -17.62
C ARG A 6 21.76 27.09 -17.66
N SER A 7 22.20 25.85 -17.85
CA SER A 7 21.42 24.67 -17.49
C SER A 7 21.44 24.53 -15.97
N GLY A 8 20.39 25.05 -15.33
CA GLY A 8 20.02 24.62 -13.98
C GLY A 8 19.35 23.26 -14.09
N ILE A 9 20.08 22.21 -13.77
CA ILE A 9 19.60 20.83 -13.64
C ILE A 9 18.36 20.83 -12.75
N GLY A 10 17.21 20.49 -13.33
CA GLY A 10 16.01 20.17 -12.57
C GLY A 10 16.31 19.00 -11.65
N GLY A 11 16.30 19.23 -10.34
CA GLY A 11 16.33 18.20 -9.33
C GLY A 11 15.04 17.39 -9.38
N GLY A 12 14.94 16.47 -10.36
CA GLY A 12 13.95 15.41 -10.33
C GLY A 12 14.27 14.54 -9.12
N THR A 13 13.51 14.69 -8.05
CA THR A 13 13.44 13.68 -7.00
C THR A 13 13.05 12.37 -7.69
N LEU A 14 14.02 11.48 -7.90
CA LEU A 14 13.78 10.12 -8.35
C LEU A 14 13.01 9.39 -7.25
N THR A 15 11.70 9.60 -7.19
CA THR A 15 10.81 8.86 -6.32
C THR A 15 10.73 7.46 -6.89
N LEU A 16 11.46 6.52 -6.29
CA LEU A 16 11.42 5.11 -6.66
C LEU A 16 10.01 4.59 -6.38
N GLN A 17 9.20 4.47 -7.42
CA GLN A 17 7.86 3.86 -7.31
C GLN A 17 8.04 2.37 -7.12
N ILE A 18 7.76 1.87 -5.90
CA ILE A 18 7.85 0.44 -5.62
C ILE A 18 6.52 -0.18 -6.00
N PRO A 19 6.49 -1.09 -6.99
CA PRO A 19 5.22 -1.67 -7.44
C PRO A 19 4.55 -2.45 -6.31
N ILE A 20 3.23 -2.32 -6.14
CA ILE A 20 2.43 -3.00 -5.11
C ILE A 20 2.63 -4.51 -5.19
N PHE A 21 2.82 -5.04 -6.40
CA PHE A 21 3.11 -6.45 -6.60
C PHE A 21 4.33 -6.92 -5.78
N TYR A 22 5.38 -6.09 -5.66
CA TYR A 22 6.55 -6.43 -4.83
C TYR A 22 6.21 -6.35 -3.34
N LYS A 23 5.38 -5.40 -2.90
CA LYS A 23 4.92 -5.34 -1.50
C LYS A 23 4.11 -6.59 -1.13
N LEU A 24 3.20 -7.00 -2.01
CA LEU A 24 2.40 -8.22 -1.86
C LEU A 24 3.29 -9.46 -1.87
N PHE A 25 4.17 -9.58 -2.84
CA PHE A 25 5.06 -10.74 -2.98
C PHE A 25 6.00 -10.89 -1.79
N VAL A 26 6.61 -9.79 -1.34
CA VAL A 26 7.44 -9.77 -0.14
C VAL A 26 6.62 -10.18 1.09
N SER A 27 5.41 -9.62 1.28
CA SER A 27 4.56 -10.00 2.42
C SER A 27 4.17 -11.48 2.41
N MET A 28 3.86 -12.04 1.23
CA MET A 28 3.52 -13.45 1.07
C MET A 28 4.73 -14.35 1.31
N LEU A 29 5.92 -13.92 0.88
CA LEU A 29 7.17 -14.63 1.15
C LEU A 29 7.47 -14.64 2.65
N PHE A 30 7.32 -13.51 3.35
CA PHE A 30 7.46 -13.49 4.82
C PHE A 30 6.49 -14.44 5.51
N VAL A 31 5.20 -14.39 5.15
CA VAL A 31 4.17 -15.26 5.73
C VAL A 31 4.45 -16.75 5.46
N ALA A 32 4.93 -17.10 4.25
CA ALA A 32 5.21 -18.48 3.87
C ALA A 32 6.54 -19.01 4.46
N VAL A 33 7.56 -18.16 4.58
CA VAL A 33 8.91 -18.55 5.00
C VAL A 33 9.02 -18.66 6.53
N ILE A 34 8.34 -17.80 7.29
CA ILE A 34 8.44 -17.78 8.76
C ILE A 34 8.12 -19.15 9.39
N PRO A 35 7.01 -19.83 9.07
CA PRO A 35 6.72 -21.16 9.63
C PRO A 35 7.79 -22.19 9.28
N ILE A 36 8.27 -22.18 8.03
CA ILE A 36 9.27 -23.13 7.54
C ILE A 36 10.60 -22.92 8.27
N VAL A 37 11.03 -21.66 8.44
CA VAL A 37 12.23 -21.31 9.18
C VAL A 37 12.10 -21.70 10.65
N LEU A 38 10.94 -21.46 11.28
CA LEU A 38 10.70 -21.84 12.67
C LEU A 38 10.76 -23.37 12.87
N ILE A 39 10.15 -24.14 11.95
CA ILE A 39 10.25 -25.60 11.94
C ILE A 39 11.70 -26.06 11.72
N GLY A 40 12.42 -25.41 10.80
CA GLY A 40 13.82 -25.70 10.53
C GLY A 40 14.73 -25.44 11.74
N ILE A 41 14.53 -24.32 12.43
CA ILE A 41 15.23 -24.00 13.68
C ILE A 41 14.91 -25.03 14.76
N MET A 42 13.66 -25.46 14.87
CA MET A 42 13.27 -26.51 15.82
C MET A 42 13.92 -27.86 15.50
N ALA A 43 13.97 -28.23 14.22
CA ALA A 43 14.50 -29.51 13.77
C ALA A 43 16.04 -29.58 13.83
N ALA A 44 16.72 -28.47 13.57
CA ALA A 44 18.18 -28.39 13.57
C ALA A 44 18.78 -27.92 14.91
N GLY A 45 17.99 -27.25 15.75
CA GLY A 45 18.43 -26.73 17.05
C GLY A 45 18.31 -27.76 18.17
N ASP A 46 19.18 -27.65 19.18
CA ASP A 46 19.05 -28.38 20.44
C ASP A 46 17.92 -27.79 21.30
N THR A 47 16.68 -27.97 20.81
CA THR A 47 15.47 -27.54 21.50
C THR A 47 15.12 -28.43 22.69
N GLY A 48 15.91 -29.48 22.97
CA GLY A 48 15.73 -30.37 24.11
C GLY A 48 15.68 -29.60 25.44
N GLY A 49 16.51 -28.57 25.60
CA GLY A 49 16.48 -27.70 26.79
C GLY A 49 15.15 -26.96 26.97
N ILE A 50 14.61 -26.39 25.89
CA ILE A 50 13.34 -25.65 25.93
C ILE A 50 12.17 -26.62 26.13
N VAL A 51 12.12 -27.68 25.32
CA VAL A 51 11.04 -28.68 25.35
C VAL A 51 10.98 -29.42 26.68
N SER A 52 12.13 -29.70 27.31
CA SER A 52 12.17 -30.31 28.65
C SER A 52 11.75 -29.35 29.76
N ALA A 53 11.99 -28.05 29.60
CA ALA A 53 11.63 -27.04 30.60
C ALA A 53 10.12 -26.72 30.61
N ILE A 54 9.51 -26.53 29.43
CA ILE A 54 8.11 -26.09 29.31
C ILE A 54 7.15 -27.16 28.78
N GLY A 55 7.67 -28.27 28.27
CA GLY A 55 6.87 -29.35 27.68
C GLY A 55 6.63 -29.18 26.18
N LEU A 56 6.49 -30.31 25.49
CA LEU A 56 6.25 -30.37 24.05
C LEU A 56 4.90 -29.73 23.64
N PRO A 57 3.77 -29.97 24.33
CA PRO A 57 2.51 -29.33 23.96
C PRO A 57 2.54 -27.80 24.08
N ALA A 58 3.16 -27.27 25.14
CA ALA A 58 3.26 -25.83 25.36
C ALA A 58 4.17 -25.16 24.31
N THR A 59 5.27 -25.82 23.95
CA THR A 59 6.19 -25.34 22.90
C THR A 59 5.47 -25.20 21.55
N ILE A 60 4.71 -26.24 21.15
CA ILE A 60 3.92 -26.21 19.90
C ILE A 60 2.86 -25.13 19.94
N PHE A 61 2.17 -24.98 21.08
CA PHE A 61 1.14 -23.95 21.25
C PHE A 61 1.72 -22.54 21.09
N LEU A 62 2.84 -22.22 21.76
CA LEU A 62 3.49 -20.91 21.66
C LEU A 62 3.98 -20.61 20.24
N LEU A 63 4.51 -21.61 19.53
CA LEU A 63 4.93 -21.47 18.14
C LEU A 63 3.75 -21.15 17.21
N THR A 64 2.67 -21.89 17.38
CA THR A 64 1.44 -21.70 16.60
C THR A 64 0.86 -20.33 16.87
N LEU A 65 0.79 -19.93 18.15
CA LEU A 65 0.30 -18.62 18.56
C LEU A 65 1.16 -17.49 17.96
N THR A 66 2.48 -17.60 18.04
CA THR A 66 3.41 -16.61 17.47
C THR A 66 3.22 -16.49 15.96
N THR A 67 3.13 -17.61 15.26
CA THR A 67 2.91 -17.65 13.82
C THR A 67 1.58 -16.99 13.45
N LEU A 68 0.51 -17.33 14.16
CA LEU A 68 -0.82 -16.75 13.93
C LEU A 68 -0.83 -15.24 14.17
N SER A 69 -0.20 -14.77 15.24
CA SER A 69 -0.08 -13.34 15.54
C SER A 69 0.61 -12.58 14.42
N ILE A 70 1.69 -13.13 13.86
CA ILE A 70 2.41 -12.53 12.73
C ILE A 70 1.51 -12.45 11.49
N VAL A 71 0.77 -13.52 11.17
CA VAL A 71 -0.14 -13.54 10.01
C VAL A 71 -1.25 -12.50 10.15
N VAL A 72 -1.87 -12.40 11.33
CA VAL A 72 -2.92 -11.41 11.59
C VAL A 72 -2.38 -9.99 11.47
N MET A 73 -1.22 -9.72 12.06
CA MET A 73 -0.57 -8.41 12.01
C MET A 73 -0.24 -8.00 10.56
N TRP A 74 0.31 -8.93 9.76
CA TRP A 74 0.59 -8.68 8.35
C TRP A 74 -0.67 -8.47 7.51
N SER A 75 -1.73 -9.25 7.76
CA SER A 75 -3.00 -9.12 7.06
C SER A 75 -3.62 -7.73 7.28
N PHE A 76 -3.57 -7.24 8.53
CA PHE A 76 -4.05 -5.89 8.87
C PHE A 76 -3.22 -4.80 8.18
N PHE A 77 -1.89 -4.95 8.16
CA PHE A 77 -1.01 -4.02 7.45
C PHE A 77 -1.36 -3.95 5.96
N LEU A 78 -1.53 -5.10 5.31
CA LEU A 78 -1.86 -5.20 3.89
C LEU A 78 -3.20 -4.53 3.57
N ALA A 79 -4.23 -4.79 4.39
CA ALA A 79 -5.54 -4.15 4.26
C ALA A 79 -5.46 -2.62 4.36
N SER A 80 -4.64 -2.08 5.28
CA SER A 80 -4.46 -0.63 5.39
C SER A 80 -3.72 -0.04 4.16
N SER A 81 -2.77 -0.78 3.60
CA SER A 81 -1.90 -0.28 2.52
C SER A 81 -2.54 -0.35 1.13
N ILE A 82 -3.52 -1.24 0.92
CA ILE A 82 -4.14 -1.50 -0.40
C ILE A 82 -5.64 -1.25 -0.35
N THR A 83 -6.35 -1.96 0.54
CA THR A 83 -7.82 -1.90 0.59
C THR A 83 -8.31 -0.50 0.94
N SER A 84 -7.72 0.15 1.96
CA SER A 84 -8.18 1.47 2.39
C SER A 84 -8.09 2.54 1.28
N PRO A 85 -6.95 2.71 0.58
CA PRO A 85 -6.88 3.62 -0.56
C PRO A 85 -7.89 3.30 -1.67
N ILE A 86 -8.04 2.02 -2.05
CA ILE A 86 -8.96 1.62 -3.12
C ILE A 86 -10.42 1.93 -2.72
N THR A 87 -10.81 1.63 -1.48
CA THR A 87 -12.14 1.97 -0.97
C THR A 87 -12.38 3.47 -0.98
N ARG A 88 -11.36 4.29 -0.65
CA ARG A 88 -11.47 5.75 -0.70
C ARG A 88 -11.65 6.29 -2.13
N LEU A 89 -10.91 5.75 -3.10
CA LEU A 89 -11.12 6.09 -4.51
C LEU A 89 -12.56 5.76 -4.95
N SER A 90 -13.06 4.58 -4.57
CA SER A 90 -14.42 4.14 -4.90
C SER A 90 -15.50 5.06 -4.30
N GLU A 91 -15.31 5.49 -3.04
CA GLU A 91 -16.22 6.43 -2.39
C GLU A 91 -16.28 7.77 -3.12
N VAL A 92 -15.11 8.35 -3.46
CA VAL A 92 -15.06 9.62 -4.20
C VAL A 92 -15.64 9.47 -5.61
N ALA A 93 -15.36 8.36 -6.31
CA ALA A 93 -15.95 8.07 -7.62
C ALA A 93 -17.48 8.01 -7.55
N ARG A 94 -18.03 7.41 -6.50
CA ARG A 94 -19.47 7.38 -6.29
C ARG A 94 -20.05 8.78 -6.09
N SER A 95 -19.42 9.63 -5.26
CA SER A 95 -19.86 11.02 -5.06
C SER A 95 -19.82 11.83 -6.37
N VAL A 96 -18.73 11.71 -7.13
CA VAL A 96 -18.57 12.36 -8.44
C VAL A 96 -19.66 11.91 -9.41
N SER A 97 -19.99 10.61 -9.45
CA SER A 97 -21.05 10.07 -10.32
C SER A 97 -22.45 10.61 -10.01
N MET A 98 -22.67 11.11 -8.79
CA MET A 98 -23.92 11.74 -8.36
C MET A 98 -23.92 13.26 -8.56
N GLY A 99 -22.88 13.82 -9.21
CA GLY A 99 -22.75 15.25 -9.47
C GLY A 99 -22.18 16.07 -8.31
N ASP A 100 -21.76 15.44 -7.20
CA ASP A 100 -21.10 16.15 -6.11
C ASP A 100 -19.61 16.32 -6.40
N LEU A 101 -19.26 17.47 -6.98
CA LEU A 101 -17.89 17.84 -7.33
C LEU A 101 -17.22 18.73 -6.27
N ARG A 102 -17.95 19.26 -5.28
CA ARG A 102 -17.45 20.34 -4.40
C ARG A 102 -16.23 19.91 -3.59
N ASN A 103 -16.21 18.66 -3.13
CA ASN A 103 -15.13 18.08 -2.33
C ASN A 103 -14.57 16.78 -2.93
N ALA A 104 -14.72 16.58 -4.23
CA ALA A 104 -14.20 15.41 -4.92
C ALA A 104 -12.68 15.55 -5.12
N GLU A 105 -11.90 15.01 -4.20
CA GLU A 105 -10.45 14.85 -4.30
C GLU A 105 -10.01 13.62 -3.50
N VAL A 106 -9.06 12.86 -4.03
CA VAL A 106 -8.44 11.72 -3.36
C VAL A 106 -7.03 12.11 -2.95
N SER A 107 -6.68 11.98 -1.66
CA SER A 107 -5.31 12.22 -1.22
C SER A 107 -4.37 11.13 -1.76
N VAL A 108 -3.26 11.55 -2.39
CA VAL A 108 -2.22 10.63 -2.87
C VAL A 108 -1.31 10.26 -1.71
N MET A 109 -1.59 9.11 -1.10
CA MET A 109 -0.92 8.64 0.13
C MET A 109 0.23 7.64 -0.13
N THR A 110 0.31 7.07 -1.34
CA THR A 110 1.27 6.01 -1.67
C THR A 110 2.13 6.40 -2.88
N ASN A 111 3.39 5.94 -2.88
CA ASN A 111 4.32 6.10 -4.00
C ASN A 111 4.41 4.77 -4.78
N ASP A 112 3.28 4.33 -5.31
CA ASP A 112 3.10 3.09 -6.07
C ASP A 112 1.93 3.25 -7.06
N GLU A 113 1.49 2.17 -7.70
CA GLU A 113 0.44 2.19 -8.72
C GLU A 113 -0.91 2.69 -8.18
N ILE A 114 -1.19 2.57 -6.87
CA ILE A 114 -2.38 3.18 -6.26
C ILE A 114 -2.22 4.70 -6.23
N GLY A 115 -1.01 5.19 -5.93
CA GLY A 115 -0.71 6.62 -5.94
C GLY A 115 -0.84 7.22 -7.34
N ASP A 116 -0.34 6.51 -8.35
CA ASP A 116 -0.48 6.90 -9.75
C ASP A 116 -1.93 6.86 -10.23
N LEU A 117 -2.70 5.87 -9.77
CA LEU A 117 -4.13 5.79 -10.01
C LEU A 117 -4.86 6.97 -9.37
N ALA A 118 -4.58 7.28 -8.10
CA ALA A 118 -5.16 8.43 -7.39
C ALA A 118 -4.84 9.76 -8.09
N SER A 119 -3.59 9.93 -8.53
CA SER A 119 -3.15 11.10 -9.28
C SER A 119 -3.89 11.24 -10.62
N SER A 120 -4.03 10.14 -11.37
CA SER A 120 -4.78 10.12 -12.63
C SER A 120 -6.27 10.36 -12.43
N PHE A 121 -6.83 9.82 -11.37
CA PHE A 121 -8.22 10.00 -10.99
C PHE A 121 -8.52 11.46 -10.60
N ASN A 122 -7.64 12.12 -9.84
CA ASN A 122 -7.77 13.54 -9.54
C ASN A 122 -7.70 14.43 -10.79
N ARG A 123 -6.83 14.10 -11.76
CA ARG A 123 -6.80 14.81 -13.05
C ARG A 123 -8.14 14.72 -13.78
N MET A 124 -8.76 13.54 -13.80
CA MET A 124 -10.09 13.35 -14.40
C MET A 124 -11.16 14.19 -13.68
N ILE A 125 -11.19 14.18 -12.34
CA ILE A 125 -12.14 14.99 -11.57
C ILE A 125 -11.95 16.49 -11.88
N ASN A 126 -10.70 16.95 -11.96
CA ASN A 126 -10.41 18.34 -12.29
C ASN A 126 -10.93 18.72 -13.69
N SER A 127 -10.78 17.84 -14.68
CA SER A 127 -11.38 18.06 -16.01
C SER A 127 -12.90 18.18 -15.94
N TYR A 128 -13.58 17.33 -15.16
CA TYR A 128 -15.03 17.45 -14.96
C TYR A 128 -15.43 18.76 -14.27
N LYS A 129 -14.68 19.22 -13.26
CA LYS A 129 -14.90 20.52 -12.60
C LYS A 129 -14.80 21.68 -13.57
N ILE A 130 -13.80 21.65 -14.47
CA ILE A 130 -13.62 22.68 -15.50
C ILE A 130 -14.81 22.66 -16.48
N LEU A 131 -15.23 21.49 -16.95
CA LEU A 131 -16.39 21.36 -17.85
C LEU A 131 -17.70 21.86 -17.20
N ASP A 132 -17.94 21.53 -15.93
CA ASP A 132 -19.11 22.01 -15.17
C ASP A 132 -19.08 23.53 -14.98
N ALA A 133 -17.90 24.13 -14.79
CA ALA A 133 -17.75 25.59 -14.71
C ALA A 133 -18.06 26.28 -16.05
N LEU A 134 -17.53 25.76 -17.16
CA LEU A 134 -17.78 26.29 -18.50
C LEU A 134 -19.26 26.19 -18.88
N ALA A 135 -19.91 25.06 -18.60
CA ALA A 135 -21.33 24.87 -18.88
C ALA A 135 -22.25 25.82 -18.09
N ARG A 136 -21.79 26.35 -16.95
CA ARG A 136 -22.51 27.37 -16.18
C ARG A 136 -22.32 28.78 -16.72
N GLU A 137 -21.16 29.09 -17.29
CA GLU A 137 -20.90 30.40 -17.92
C GLU A 137 -21.70 30.59 -19.22
N ASP A 138 -21.87 29.54 -20.05
CA ASP A 138 -22.64 29.62 -21.30
C ASP A 138 -24.16 29.78 -21.09
N GLY A 139 -24.65 29.59 -19.86
CA GLY A 139 -26.07 29.66 -19.49
C GLY A 139 -26.53 31.01 -18.91
N GLU A 140 -25.61 31.95 -18.69
CA GLU A 140 -25.88 33.34 -18.24
C GLU A 140 -25.83 34.33 -19.42
#